data_AF-A0A519QP59-F1
#
_entry.id   AF-A0A519QP59-F1
#
_cell.length_a   1.000
_cell.length_b   1.000
_cell.length_c   1.000
_cell.angle_alpha   90.00
_cell.angle_beta   90.00
_cell.angle_gamma   90.00
#
_symmetry.space_group_name_H-M   'P 1'
#
loop_
_entity.id
_entity.type
_entity.pdbx_description
1 polymer ?
#
loop_
_entity_poly.entity_id
_entity_poly.type
_entity_poly.pdbx_seq_one_letter_code
_entity_poly.pdbx_strand_id
1 'polypeptide(L)'
;MRLLLPAIVPSWRFFDAVTASPRLDYALLSAPEAPAEPWREFRPRPAVLRPDTMLRRLLWNPQWNESLFLVSLAERLMSATSAETAAHSQRELLLRVARDLDRHAVCNPEDYLQIRLRLVSRTGPGDAIGEEVVYQSGPCAIAGLLTP
;
A
#
# COMPACT_ATOMS: atom_id res chain seq x y z
N MET A 1 -41.86 1.86 15.11
CA MET A 1 -40.42 1.51 15.20
C MET A 1 -39.74 1.85 13.87
N ARG A 2 -39.15 3.05 13.71
CA ARG A 2 -38.55 3.45 12.42
C ARG A 2 -37.49 4.55 12.54
N LEU A 3 -36.56 4.48 13.51
CA LEU A 3 -35.48 5.48 13.64
C LEU A 3 -34.21 4.88 14.32
N LEU A 4 -33.61 3.83 13.74
CA LEU A 4 -32.29 3.36 14.18
C LEU A 4 -31.20 3.44 13.10
N LEU A 5 -31.54 3.81 11.86
CA LEU A 5 -30.56 3.94 10.78
C LEU A 5 -29.64 5.18 10.82
N PRO A 6 -30.03 6.38 11.34
CA PRO A 6 -29.16 7.55 11.22
C PRO A 6 -28.03 7.59 12.28
N ALA A 7 -27.96 6.62 13.19
CA ALA A 7 -26.94 6.58 14.25
C ALA A 7 -25.68 5.77 13.88
N ILE A 8 -25.68 5.06 12.74
CA ILE A 8 -24.59 4.15 12.34
C ILE A 8 -23.63 4.82 11.33
N VAL A 9 -24.01 5.94 10.72
CA VAL A 9 -23.13 6.70 9.82
C VAL A 9 -22.59 7.89 10.62
N PRO A 10 -21.36 7.83 11.17
CA PRO A 10 -20.74 9.02 11.74
C PRO A 10 -20.73 10.09 10.65
N SER A 11 -21.10 11.31 11.02
CA SER A 11 -21.24 12.41 10.06
C SER A 11 -19.92 12.58 9.30
N TRP A 12 -19.94 12.35 7.98
CA TRP A 12 -18.78 12.55 7.10
C TRP A 12 -18.32 14.02 7.00
N ARG A 13 -18.92 14.92 7.80
CA ARG A 13 -18.53 16.31 8.00
C ARG A 13 -17.25 16.50 8.81
N PHE A 14 -16.61 15.44 9.31
CA PHE A 14 -15.38 15.53 10.09
C PHE A 14 -14.08 15.48 9.26
N PHE A 15 -14.14 15.24 7.96
CA PHE A 15 -12.95 15.21 7.10
C PHE A 15 -12.91 16.46 6.22
N ASP A 16 -12.18 17.49 6.69
CA ASP A 16 -12.04 18.78 5.98
C ASP A 16 -11.24 18.68 4.67
N ALA A 17 -10.49 17.59 4.43
CA ALA A 17 -9.88 17.30 3.13
C ALA A 17 -9.59 15.80 2.97
N VAL A 18 -9.90 15.24 1.80
CA VAL A 18 -9.37 13.95 1.36
C VAL A 18 -7.97 14.22 0.81
N THR A 19 -6.94 14.01 1.62
CA THR A 19 -5.54 14.18 1.20
C THR A 19 -5.11 13.06 0.24
N ALA A 20 -4.00 13.29 -0.48
CA ALA A 20 -3.46 12.30 -1.41
C ALA A 20 -3.15 10.98 -0.69
N SER A 21 -3.66 9.87 -1.23
CA SER A 21 -3.54 8.56 -0.59
C SER A 21 -2.31 7.83 -1.13
N PRO A 22 -1.37 7.38 -0.27
CA PRO A 22 -0.19 6.65 -0.72
C PRO A 22 -0.56 5.26 -1.23
N ARG A 23 -0.03 4.93 -2.40
CA ARG A 23 -0.10 3.62 -3.05
C ARG A 23 1.29 3.03 -3.11
N LEU A 24 1.38 1.75 -2.75
CA LEU A 24 2.61 0.99 -2.85
C LEU A 24 2.60 0.25 -4.18
N ASP A 25 3.58 0.49 -5.02
CA ASP A 25 3.84 -0.34 -6.20
C ASP A 25 5.14 -1.11 -5.99
N TYR A 26 5.26 -2.26 -6.66
CA TYR A 26 6.47 -3.08 -6.66
C TYR A 26 6.90 -3.46 -8.07
N ALA A 27 8.19 -3.74 -8.23
CA ALA A 27 8.77 -4.31 -9.44
C ALA A 27 9.73 -5.44 -9.07
N LEU A 28 9.74 -6.49 -9.90
CA LEU A 28 10.70 -7.59 -9.83
C LEU A 28 11.75 -7.39 -10.91
N LEU A 29 13.01 -7.59 -10.56
CA LEU A 29 14.15 -7.41 -11.45
C LEU A 29 15.02 -8.67 -11.44
N SER A 30 15.55 -9.04 -12.61
CA SER A 30 16.46 -10.19 -12.72
C SER A 30 17.90 -9.89 -12.30
N ALA A 31 18.25 -8.62 -12.13
CA ALA A 31 19.57 -8.14 -11.68
C ALA A 31 19.43 -6.77 -10.99
N PRO A 32 20.39 -6.34 -10.15
CA PRO A 32 20.33 -5.04 -9.47
C PRO A 32 20.25 -3.85 -10.43
N GLU A 33 20.94 -3.93 -11.58
CA GLU A 33 21.00 -2.86 -12.58
C GLU A 33 19.96 -3.01 -13.70
N ALA A 34 19.14 -4.06 -13.65
CA ALA A 34 18.08 -4.26 -14.63
C ALA A 34 17.00 -3.16 -14.52
N PRO A 35 16.23 -2.89 -15.59
CA PRO A 35 15.11 -1.96 -15.52
C PRO A 35 13.99 -2.52 -14.62
N ALA A 36 13.40 -1.64 -13.80
CA ALA A 36 12.35 -1.99 -12.83
C ALA A 36 10.94 -2.07 -13.45
N GLU A 37 10.80 -2.60 -14.67
CA GLU A 37 9.53 -2.67 -15.37
C GLU A 37 9.10 -4.11 -15.65
N PRO A 38 7.81 -4.46 -15.50
CA PRO A 38 6.68 -3.56 -15.19
C PRO A 38 6.45 -3.33 -13.68
N TRP A 39 6.07 -2.10 -13.32
CA TRP A 39 5.57 -1.77 -11.98
C TRP A 39 4.14 -2.27 -11.78
N ARG A 40 3.86 -2.89 -10.63
CA ARG A 40 2.56 -3.46 -10.27
C ARG A 40 2.05 -2.88 -8.95
N GLU A 41 0.78 -2.52 -8.87
CA GLU A 41 0.17 -2.05 -7.62
C GLU A 41 0.12 -3.20 -6.60
N PHE A 42 0.62 -2.97 -5.40
CA PHE A 42 0.55 -3.91 -4.29
C PHE A 42 -0.85 -3.87 -3.67
N ARG A 43 -1.61 -4.97 -3.83
CA ARG A 43 -3.01 -5.11 -3.40
C ARG A 43 -3.94 -4.09 -4.08
N PRO A 44 -4.19 -4.24 -5.41
CA PRO A 44 -5.06 -3.34 -6.14
C PRO A 44 -6.45 -3.31 -5.50
N ARG A 45 -7.05 -2.11 -5.43
CA ARG A 45 -8.42 -1.99 -4.90
C ARG A 45 -9.39 -2.66 -5.87
N PRO A 46 -10.33 -3.48 -5.37
CA PRO A 46 -11.33 -4.09 -6.23
C PRO A 46 -12.21 -3.01 -6.87
N ALA A 47 -12.42 -3.08 -8.18
CA ALA A 47 -13.25 -2.13 -8.93
C ALA A 47 -14.74 -2.17 -8.52
N VAL A 48 -15.19 -3.33 -8.03
CA VAL A 48 -16.57 -3.54 -7.57
C VAL A 48 -16.54 -4.19 -6.19
N LEU A 49 -17.21 -3.57 -5.22
CA LEU A 49 -17.42 -4.14 -3.89
C LEU A 49 -18.84 -4.69 -3.80
N ARG A 50 -18.95 -5.99 -3.55
CA ARG A 50 -20.26 -6.61 -3.31
C ARG A 50 -20.73 -6.32 -1.88
N PRO A 51 -22.04 -6.13 -1.64
CA PRO A 51 -22.57 -5.79 -0.30
C PRO A 51 -22.26 -6.83 0.78
N ASP A 52 -22.22 -8.10 0.41
CA ASP A 52 -21.85 -9.22 1.29
C ASP A 52 -20.37 -9.17 1.71
N THR A 53 -19.49 -8.68 0.83
CA THR A 53 -18.08 -8.41 1.17
C THR A 53 -17.98 -7.26 2.18
N MET A 54 -18.82 -6.22 2.05
CA MET A 54 -18.86 -5.15 3.05
C MET A 54 -19.33 -5.64 4.41
N LEU A 55 -20.39 -6.46 4.47
CA LEU A 55 -20.92 -6.98 5.73
C LEU A 55 -19.91 -7.88 6.45
N ARG A 56 -19.17 -8.72 5.72
CA ARG A 56 -18.10 -9.55 6.29
C ARG A 56 -16.92 -8.74 6.83
N ARG A 57 -16.61 -7.58 6.24
CA ARG A 57 -15.53 -6.70 6.72
C ARG A 57 -15.83 -6.06 8.08
N LEU A 58 -17.10 -5.97 8.49
CA LEU A 58 -17.47 -5.50 9.83
C LEU A 58 -17.09 -6.50 10.93
N LEU A 59 -16.92 -7.79 10.60
CA LEU A 59 -16.68 -8.88 11.55
C LEU A 59 -15.19 -9.24 11.71
N TRP A 60 -14.30 -8.23 11.71
CA TRP A 60 -12.82 -8.34 11.79
C TRP A 60 -12.15 -8.84 10.50
N ASN A 61 -11.21 -8.03 9.96
CA ASN A 61 -10.46 -8.37 8.75
C ASN A 61 -8.94 -8.14 8.95
N PRO A 62 -8.13 -9.20 9.16
CA PRO A 62 -6.70 -9.06 9.37
C PRO A 62 -5.95 -8.47 8.17
N GLN A 63 -6.46 -8.68 6.95
CA GLN A 63 -5.86 -8.08 5.74
C GLN A 63 -6.04 -6.56 5.71
N TRP A 64 -7.15 -6.04 6.27
CA TRP A 64 -7.40 -4.61 6.33
C TRP A 64 -6.49 -3.92 7.34
N ASN A 65 -6.26 -4.54 8.51
CA ASN A 65 -5.30 -4.04 9.50
C ASN A 65 -3.88 -3.96 8.91
N GLU A 66 -3.48 -4.98 8.15
CA GLU A 66 -2.20 -5.00 7.45
C GLU A 66 -2.11 -3.87 6.40
N SER A 67 -3.16 -3.64 5.62
CA SER A 67 -3.21 -2.51 4.69
C SER A 67 -3.10 -1.16 5.39
N LEU A 68 -3.73 -0.96 6.55
CA LEU A 68 -3.58 0.25 7.34
C LEU A 68 -2.14 0.43 7.84
N PHE A 69 -1.51 -0.66 8.29
CA PHE A 69 -0.11 -0.64 8.71
C PHE A 69 0.83 -0.21 7.58
N LEU A 70 0.66 -0.74 6.36
CA LEU A 70 1.45 -0.35 5.19
C LEU A 70 1.28 1.13 4.84
N VAL A 71 0.06 1.67 4.96
CA VAL A 71 -0.19 3.11 4.79
C VAL A 71 0.56 3.91 5.85
N SER A 72 0.51 3.50 7.12
CA SER A 72 1.27 4.18 8.18
C SER A 72 2.78 4.13 7.97
N LEU A 73 3.33 3.03 7.44
CA LEU A 73 4.75 2.96 7.06
C LEU A 73 5.08 3.92 5.91
N ALA A 74 4.21 4.01 4.90
CA ALA A 74 4.38 4.92 3.78
C ALA A 74 4.34 6.39 4.25
N GLU A 75 3.38 6.75 5.09
CA GLU A 75 3.28 8.06 5.72
C GLU A 75 4.53 8.39 6.55
N ARG A 76 5.01 7.43 7.35
CA ARG A 76 6.26 7.59 8.10
C ARG A 76 7.47 7.77 7.20
N LEU A 77 7.54 7.06 6.07
CA LEU A 77 8.66 7.18 5.13
C LEU A 77 8.68 8.56 4.47
N MET A 78 7.50 9.10 4.11
CA MET A 78 7.36 10.44 3.53
C MET A 78 7.63 11.57 4.53
N SER A 79 7.29 11.37 5.81
CA SER A 79 7.47 12.37 6.88
C SER A 79 8.67 12.11 7.78
N ALA A 80 9.54 11.16 7.41
CA ALA A 80 10.67 10.74 8.25
C ALA A 80 11.65 11.90 8.48
N THR A 81 11.87 12.25 9.75
CA THR A 81 12.88 13.23 10.16
C THR A 81 14.25 12.60 10.42
N SER A 82 14.31 11.29 10.62
CA SER A 82 15.54 10.52 10.89
C SER A 82 15.77 9.45 9.83
N ALA A 83 17.02 9.26 9.44
CA ALA A 83 17.45 8.22 8.50
C ALA A 83 17.15 6.80 9.01
N GLU A 84 17.21 6.57 10.32
CA GLU A 84 16.89 5.27 10.93
C GLU A 84 15.40 4.93 10.77
N THR A 85 14.52 5.91 11.01
CA THR A 85 13.07 5.75 10.84
C THR A 85 12.70 5.47 9.39
N ALA A 86 13.36 6.16 8.44
CA ALA A 86 13.19 5.92 7.02
C ALA A 86 13.65 4.50 6.63
N ALA A 87 14.86 4.10 7.05
CA ALA A 87 15.41 2.78 6.75
C ALA A 87 14.56 1.65 7.33
N HIS A 88 14.08 1.79 8.57
CA HIS A 88 13.18 0.81 9.18
C HIS A 88 11.86 0.70 8.40
N SER A 89 11.25 1.83 8.04
CA SER A 89 9.96 1.83 7.35
C SER A 89 10.09 1.23 5.94
N GLN A 90 11.17 1.56 5.23
CA GLN A 90 11.52 0.95 3.94
C GLN A 90 11.72 -0.56 4.05
N ARG A 91 12.49 -1.02 5.06
CA ARG A 91 12.74 -2.45 5.30
C ARG A 91 11.45 -3.20 5.55
N GLU A 92 10.58 -2.68 6.41
CA GLU A 92 9.29 -3.31 6.71
C GLU A 92 8.36 -3.39 5.49
N LEU A 93 8.35 -2.36 4.64
CA LEU A 93 7.61 -2.39 3.37
C LEU A 93 8.17 -3.48 2.43
N LEU A 94 9.48 -3.50 2.21
CA LEU A 94 10.15 -4.50 1.35
C LEU A 94 9.90 -5.92 1.84
N LEU A 95 10.07 -6.17 3.13
CA LEU A 95 9.88 -7.48 3.75
C LEU A 95 8.44 -7.97 3.62
N ARG A 96 7.45 -7.09 3.79
CA ARG A 96 6.05 -7.48 3.64
C ARG A 96 5.65 -7.74 2.20
N VAL A 97 6.15 -6.95 1.26
CA VAL A 97 5.93 -7.20 -0.17
C VAL A 97 6.58 -8.54 -0.55
N ALA A 98 7.84 -8.77 -0.18
CA ALA A 98 8.54 -10.03 -0.46
C ALA A 98 7.78 -11.25 0.09
N ARG A 99 7.32 -11.20 1.34
CA ARG A 99 6.53 -12.29 1.96
C ARG A 99 5.19 -12.53 1.28
N ASP A 100 4.53 -11.49 0.79
CA ASP A 100 3.27 -11.61 0.06
C ASP A 100 3.51 -12.21 -1.33
N LEU A 101 4.57 -11.83 -2.02
CA LEU A 101 4.95 -12.40 -3.32
C LEU A 101 5.37 -13.87 -3.21
N ASP A 102 6.17 -14.21 -2.20
CA ASP A 102 6.60 -15.57 -1.90
C ASP A 102 5.40 -16.49 -1.60
N ARG A 103 4.47 -16.03 -0.76
CA ARG A 103 3.23 -16.76 -0.45
C ARG A 103 2.40 -17.10 -1.69
N HIS A 104 2.42 -16.25 -2.71
CA HIS A 104 1.69 -16.45 -3.96
C HIS A 104 2.55 -17.05 -5.08
N ALA A 105 3.80 -17.46 -4.79
CA ALA A 105 4.76 -18.00 -5.75
C ALA A 105 4.97 -17.10 -6.99
N VAL A 106 5.02 -15.78 -6.77
CA VAL A 106 5.17 -14.75 -7.83
C VAL A 106 6.62 -14.32 -8.05
N CYS A 107 7.52 -14.67 -7.12
CA CYS A 107 8.94 -14.32 -7.18
C CYS A 107 9.84 -15.54 -6.97
N ASN A 108 11.08 -15.44 -7.45
CA ASN A 108 12.15 -16.37 -7.17
C ASN A 108 13.13 -15.76 -6.14
N PRO A 109 13.90 -16.58 -5.40
CA PRO A 109 14.90 -16.08 -4.45
C PRO A 109 16.01 -15.22 -5.09
N GLU A 110 16.34 -15.50 -6.35
CA GLU A 110 17.36 -14.78 -7.15
C GLU A 110 16.85 -13.42 -7.66
N ASP A 111 15.53 -13.18 -7.60
CA ASP A 111 14.96 -11.91 -8.05
C ASP A 111 15.30 -10.79 -7.06
N TYR A 112 15.39 -9.58 -7.61
CA TYR A 112 15.49 -8.35 -6.86
C TYR A 112 14.12 -7.69 -6.79
N LEU A 113 13.83 -7.05 -5.68
CA LEU A 113 12.61 -6.30 -5.40
C LEU A 113 12.92 -4.81 -5.31
N GLN A 114 12.12 -4.01 -6.01
CA GLN A 114 12.01 -2.58 -5.76
C GLN A 114 10.59 -2.23 -5.35
N ILE A 115 10.47 -1.20 -4.51
CA ILE A 115 9.20 -0.59 -4.15
C ILE A 115 9.22 0.89 -4.48
N ARG A 116 8.04 1.44 -4.78
CA ARG A 116 7.83 2.87 -4.89
C ARG A 116 6.52 3.28 -4.23
N LEU A 117 6.49 4.51 -3.73
CA LEU A 117 5.27 5.13 -3.21
C LEU A 117 4.75 6.14 -4.23
N ARG A 118 3.49 5.96 -4.59
CA ARG A 118 2.76 6.83 -5.51
C ARG A 118 1.59 7.47 -4.77
N LEU A 119 1.58 8.78 -4.68
CA LEU A 119 0.45 9.54 -4.16
C LEU A 119 -0.61 9.66 -5.24
N VAL A 120 -1.84 9.27 -4.88
CA VAL A 120 -3.01 9.43 -5.74
C VAL A 120 -3.94 10.45 -5.11
N SER A 121 -4.18 11.55 -5.81
CA SER A 121 -5.04 12.64 -5.35
C SER A 121 -6.23 12.83 -6.29
N ARG A 122 -7.34 13.34 -5.73
CA ARG A 122 -8.50 13.76 -6.49
C ARG A 122 -8.98 15.09 -5.91
N THR A 123 -8.98 16.13 -6.74
CA THR A 123 -9.29 17.50 -6.32
C THR A 123 -10.81 17.79 -6.27
N GLY A 124 -11.64 16.98 -6.95
CA GLY A 124 -13.09 17.17 -6.96
C GLY A 124 -13.89 16.08 -7.70
N PRO A 125 -15.23 16.12 -7.66
CA PRO A 125 -16.09 15.22 -8.42
C PRO A 125 -15.98 15.53 -9.93
N GLY A 126 -15.33 14.63 -10.69
CA GLY A 126 -15.11 14.79 -12.13
C GLY A 126 -13.70 15.24 -12.53
N ASP A 127 -12.86 15.60 -11.57
CA ASP A 127 -11.46 15.96 -11.83
C ASP A 127 -10.62 14.74 -12.21
N ALA A 128 -9.58 15.01 -13.00
CA ALA A 128 -8.56 14.02 -13.33
C ALA A 128 -7.88 13.52 -12.05
N ILE A 129 -7.60 12.22 -12.01
CA ILE A 129 -6.83 11.61 -10.93
C ILE A 129 -5.37 12.03 -11.13
N GLY A 130 -4.82 12.75 -10.15
CA GLY A 130 -3.41 13.10 -10.11
C GLY A 130 -2.60 11.95 -9.53
N GLU A 131 -1.48 11.61 -10.16
CA GLU A 131 -0.54 10.60 -9.67
C GLU A 131 0.87 11.16 -9.62
N GLU A 132 1.54 10.99 -8.48
CA GLU A 132 2.92 11.46 -8.28
C GLU A 132 3.73 10.39 -7.55
N VAL A 133 4.89 10.01 -8.09
CA VAL A 133 5.82 9.12 -7.39
C VAL A 133 6.68 9.97 -6.45
N VAL A 134 6.52 9.75 -5.15
CA VAL A 134 7.20 10.53 -4.10
C VAL A 134 8.39 9.82 -3.49
N TYR A 135 8.51 8.51 -3.73
CA TYR A 135 9.61 7.70 -3.21
C TYR A 135 9.84 6.46 -4.08
N GLN A 136 11.10 6.08 -4.27
CA GLN A 136 11.50 4.83 -4.89
C GLN A 136 12.72 4.25 -4.15
N SER A 137 12.68 2.96 -3.81
CA SER A 137 13.81 2.28 -3.17
C SER A 137 14.86 1.87 -4.19
N GLY A 138 16.08 1.62 -3.72
CA GLY A 138 17.05 0.83 -4.47
C GLY A 138 16.60 -0.64 -4.62
N PRO A 139 17.19 -1.39 -5.57
CA PRO A 139 16.96 -2.82 -5.71
C PRO A 139 17.48 -3.59 -4.49
N CYS A 140 16.68 -4.53 -3.99
CA CYS A 140 17.00 -5.36 -2.84
C CYS A 140 16.78 -6.84 -3.18
N ALA A 141 17.77 -7.70 -2.92
CA ALA A 141 17.65 -9.13 -3.18
C ALA A 141 16.55 -9.77 -2.32
N ILE A 142 15.65 -10.55 -2.93
CA ILE A 142 14.53 -11.19 -2.22
C ILE A 142 15.04 -12.21 -1.20
N ALA A 143 16.08 -12.98 -1.55
CA ALA A 143 16.71 -13.92 -0.61
C ALA A 143 17.11 -13.25 0.73
N GLY A 144 17.64 -12.03 0.68
CA GLY A 144 18.04 -11.27 1.87
C GLY A 144 16.87 -10.77 2.73
N LEU A 145 15.66 -10.70 2.17
CA LEU A 145 14.44 -10.27 2.86
C LEU A 145 13.65 -11.42 3.47
N LEU A 146 13.76 -12.62 2.89
CA LEU A 146 13.06 -13.82 3.34
C LEU A 146 13.84 -14.63 4.38
N THR A 147 15.14 -14.38 4.52
CA THR A 147 15.99 -15.02 5.53
C THR A 147 15.75 -14.36 6.91
N PRO A 148 15.55 -15.15 8.00
CA PRO A 148 15.28 -14.64 9.34
C PRO A 148 16.46 -13.87 9.97
#